data_AF-A0ABD5Y4W2-F1
#
_entry.id   AF-A0ABD5Y4W2-F1
#
_cell.length_a   1.000
_cell.length_b   1.000
_cell.length_c   1.000
_cell.angle_alpha   90.00
_cell.angle_beta   90.00
_cell.angle_gamma   90.00
#
_symmetry.space_group_name_H-M   'P 1'
#
loop_
_entity.id
_entity.type
_entity.pdbx_description
1 polymer ?
#
loop_
_entity_poly.entity_id
_entity_poly.type
_entity_poly.pdbx_seq_one_letter_code
_entity_poly.pdbx_strand_id
1 'polypeptide(L)'
;MPGTITNAGLNATRDFLQSEVTELAVGTGTTDPTKTDTALENEVIRKPVDGDDAGTGEVTFATRLTSSEANGADLAELGAVDGDGDLQARLTYSSIVKTSDFEIEFRLTERAMNP
;
A
#
# COMPACT_ATOMS: atom_id res chain seq x y z
N MET A 1 29.70 -9.53 -13.89
CA MET A 1 29.23 -9.66 -12.50
C MET A 1 27.92 -8.90 -12.43
N PRO A 2 26.79 -9.50 -12.04
CA PRO A 2 25.62 -8.69 -11.71
C PRO A 2 26.03 -7.77 -10.55
N GLY A 3 25.90 -6.46 -10.75
CA GLY A 3 26.26 -5.48 -9.73
C GLY A 3 25.31 -5.64 -8.54
N THR A 4 25.86 -5.86 -7.35
CA THR A 4 25.07 -5.93 -6.12
C THR A 4 24.76 -4.50 -5.65
N ILE A 5 23.49 -4.16 -5.48
CA ILE A 5 23.10 -2.94 -4.79
C ILE A 5 23.50 -3.10 -3.32
N THR A 6 24.24 -2.11 -2.82
CA THR A 6 24.67 -2.09 -1.42
C THR A 6 23.49 -1.73 -0.51
N ASN A 7 23.61 -1.97 0.79
CA ASN A 7 22.58 -1.54 1.76
C ASN A 7 22.28 -0.03 1.67
N ALA A 8 23.29 0.79 1.36
CA ALA A 8 23.10 2.22 1.14
C ALA A 8 22.22 2.50 -0.09
N GLY A 9 22.41 1.73 -1.18
CA GLY A 9 21.55 1.83 -2.36
C GLY A 9 20.12 1.36 -2.10
N LEU A 10 19.94 0.26 -1.35
CA LEU A 10 18.61 -0.22 -0.96
C LEU A 10 17.87 0.80 -0.08
N ASN A 11 18.57 1.42 0.88
CA ASN A 11 18.01 2.48 1.71
C ASN A 11 17.65 3.72 0.88
N ALA A 12 18.49 4.13 -0.08
CA ALA A 12 18.17 5.24 -0.96
C ALA A 12 16.92 4.97 -1.82
N THR A 13 16.72 3.73 -2.28
CA THR A 13 15.48 3.34 -2.98
C THR A 13 14.28 3.37 -2.04
N ARG A 14 14.40 2.86 -0.82
CA ARG A 14 13.34 2.95 0.19
C ARG A 14 12.98 4.40 0.49
N ASP A 15 13.97 5.27 0.72
CA ASP A 15 13.74 6.68 1.04
C ASP A 15 12.98 7.40 -0.09
N PHE A 16 13.27 7.03 -1.34
CA PHE A 16 12.51 7.50 -2.50
C PHE A 16 11.06 6.98 -2.49
N LEU A 17 10.84 5.68 -2.29
CA LEU A 17 9.48 5.12 -2.21
C LEU A 17 8.66 5.76 -1.08
N GLN A 18 9.29 5.99 0.07
CA GLN A 18 8.67 6.62 1.23
C GLN A 18 8.29 8.09 0.99
N SER A 19 9.08 8.83 0.20
CA SER A 19 8.80 10.25 -0.07
C SER A 19 7.64 10.46 -1.04
N GLU A 20 7.39 9.48 -1.93
CA GLU A 20 6.36 9.60 -2.96
C GLU A 20 4.98 9.17 -2.45
N VAL A 21 4.88 8.07 -1.70
CA VAL A 21 3.59 7.55 -1.21
C VAL A 21 2.99 8.47 -0.15
N THR A 22 1.81 9.02 -0.45
CA THR A 22 1.08 9.93 0.44
C THR A 22 -0.21 9.33 0.99
N GLU A 23 -0.76 8.33 0.32
CA GLU A 23 -2.05 7.75 0.66
C GLU A 23 -2.07 6.24 0.49
N LEU A 24 -2.92 5.57 1.28
CA LEU A 24 -3.33 4.20 1.03
C LEU A 24 -4.79 4.18 0.58
N ALA A 25 -5.05 3.57 -0.57
CA ALA A 25 -6.38 3.35 -1.13
C ALA A 25 -6.83 1.92 -0.82
N VAL A 26 -8.09 1.75 -0.44
CA VAL A 26 -8.70 0.46 -0.13
C VAL A 26 -9.91 0.26 -1.03
N GLY A 27 -10.04 -0.95 -1.57
CA GLY A 27 -11.08 -1.29 -2.55
C GLY A 27 -11.68 -2.67 -2.38
N THR A 28 -12.57 -3.02 -3.31
CA THR A 28 -13.22 -4.34 -3.39
C THR A 28 -12.74 -5.17 -4.59
N GLY A 29 -11.69 -4.71 -5.30
CA GLY A 29 -11.08 -5.46 -6.40
C GLY A 29 -10.66 -6.87 -5.99
N THR A 30 -10.83 -7.83 -6.89
CA THR A 30 -10.47 -9.24 -6.64
C THR A 30 -9.59 -9.83 -7.72
N THR A 31 -9.39 -9.10 -8.82
CA THR A 31 -8.46 -9.52 -9.89
C THR A 31 -7.02 -9.44 -9.42
N ASP A 32 -6.21 -10.42 -9.81
CA ASP A 32 -4.78 -10.44 -9.49
C ASP A 32 -4.09 -9.15 -9.99
N PRO A 33 -3.30 -8.47 -9.14
CA PRO A 33 -2.64 -7.23 -9.52
C PRO A 33 -1.61 -7.45 -10.63
N THR A 34 -1.57 -6.50 -11.56
CA THR A 34 -0.63 -6.49 -12.67
C THR A 34 0.25 -5.24 -12.61
N LYS A 35 1.45 -5.32 -13.20
CA LYS A 35 2.36 -4.17 -13.30
C LYS A 35 1.84 -3.05 -14.21
N THR A 36 0.75 -3.29 -14.92
CA THR A 36 0.10 -2.30 -15.80
C THR A 36 -1.10 -1.62 -15.14
N ASP A 37 -1.44 -2.01 -13.91
CA ASP A 37 -2.52 -1.37 -13.16
C ASP A 37 -2.11 0.07 -12.83
N THR A 38 -2.97 1.02 -13.17
CA THR A 38 -2.79 2.46 -12.87
C THR A 38 -3.78 2.96 -11.82
N ALA A 39 -4.67 2.08 -11.35
CA ALA A 39 -5.67 2.35 -10.32
C ALA A 39 -6.10 1.04 -9.65
N LEU A 40 -6.80 1.16 -8.51
CA LEU A 40 -7.56 0.04 -7.95
C LEU A 40 -8.67 -0.36 -8.92
N GLU A 41 -9.03 -1.64 -8.93
CA GLU A 41 -10.14 -2.15 -9.73
C GLU A 41 -11.45 -1.51 -9.28
N ASN A 42 -11.67 -1.44 -7.96
CA ASN A 42 -12.86 -0.83 -7.37
C ASN A 42 -12.50 -0.10 -6.07
N GLU A 43 -11.98 1.13 -6.17
CA GLU A 43 -11.65 1.97 -5.00
C GLU A 43 -12.92 2.31 -4.18
N VAL A 44 -12.84 2.17 -2.86
CA VAL A 44 -13.91 2.51 -1.91
C VAL A 44 -13.56 3.76 -1.10
N ILE A 45 -12.33 3.81 -0.59
CA ILE A 45 -11.85 4.89 0.25
C ILE A 45 -10.34 5.04 0.11
N ARG A 46 -9.87 6.28 0.24
CA ARG A 46 -8.46 6.63 0.28
C ARG A 46 -8.16 7.45 1.52
N LYS A 47 -7.04 7.18 2.18
CA LYS A 47 -6.66 7.85 3.42
C LYS A 47 -5.19 8.25 3.42
N PRO A 48 -4.84 9.37 4.08
CA PRO A 48 -3.45 9.71 4.31
C PRO A 48 -2.76 8.58 5.08
N VAL A 49 -1.47 8.45 4.80
CA VAL A 49 -0.61 7.42 5.38
C VAL A 49 0.34 8.01 6.41
N ASP A 50 0.64 7.23 7.44
CA ASP A 50 1.84 7.40 8.25
C ASP A 50 2.86 6.35 7.78
N GLY A 51 4.05 6.79 7.34
CA GLY A 51 5.11 5.92 6.86
C GLY A 51 6.26 5.83 7.87
N ASP A 52 6.62 4.60 8.27
CA ASP A 52 7.72 4.33 9.19
C ASP A 52 8.83 3.47 8.53
N ASP A 53 10.09 3.75 8.90
CA ASP A 53 11.22 2.90 8.59
C ASP A 53 11.06 1.53 9.25
N ALA A 54 10.97 0.47 8.46
CA ALA A 54 10.76 -0.90 8.94
C ALA A 54 12.06 -1.74 8.98
N GLY A 55 13.08 -1.34 8.21
CA GLY A 55 14.34 -2.06 8.09
C GLY A 55 15.26 -1.54 6.98
N THR A 56 16.34 -2.26 6.68
CA THR A 56 17.22 -1.93 5.53
C THR A 56 16.46 -2.16 4.22
N GLY A 57 16.27 -1.10 3.45
CA GLY A 57 15.51 -1.13 2.19
C GLY A 57 14.02 -1.40 2.36
N GLU A 58 13.47 -1.26 3.58
CA GLU A 58 12.07 -1.55 3.89
C GLU A 58 11.36 -0.32 4.49
N VAL A 59 10.20 0.02 3.93
CA VAL A 59 9.28 1.04 4.46
C VAL A 59 7.92 0.39 4.70
N THR A 60 7.29 0.74 5.83
CA THR A 60 5.91 0.34 6.12
C THR A 60 5.01 1.57 6.12
N PHE A 61 3.99 1.50 5.28
CA PHE A 61 2.90 2.45 5.17
C PHE A 61 1.72 1.94 5.98
N ALA A 62 1.16 2.79 6.84
CA ALA A 62 0.00 2.43 7.65
C ALA A 62 -1.14 3.45 7.51
N THR A 63 -2.37 2.95 7.47
CA THR A 63 -3.58 3.76 7.65
C THR A 63 -4.64 2.96 8.40
N ARG A 64 -5.63 3.66 8.97
CA ARG A 64 -6.71 3.04 9.73
C ARG A 64 -8.08 3.45 9.23
N LEU A 65 -8.93 2.47 8.94
CA LEU A 65 -10.36 2.66 8.78
C LEU A 65 -11.05 2.60 10.14
N THR A 66 -11.71 3.70 10.49
CA THR A 66 -12.52 3.82 11.71
C THR A 66 -13.80 3.00 11.62
N SER A 67 -14.52 2.90 12.73
CA SER A 67 -15.80 2.18 12.79
C SER A 67 -16.87 2.80 11.89
N SER A 68 -16.78 4.07 11.50
CA SER A 68 -17.75 4.73 10.62
C SER A 68 -17.45 4.60 9.12
N GLU A 69 -16.25 4.17 8.75
CA GLU A 69 -15.77 4.20 7.36
C GLU A 69 -15.96 2.86 6.64
N ALA A 70 -16.29 2.95 5.35
CA ALA A 70 -16.39 1.82 4.41
C ALA A 70 -17.33 0.67 4.85
N ASN A 71 -18.26 0.93 5.76
CA ASN A 71 -19.20 -0.08 6.24
C ASN A 71 -20.11 -0.60 5.10
N GLY A 72 -20.29 -1.92 5.05
CA GLY A 72 -21.03 -2.62 4.00
C GLY A 72 -20.20 -2.97 2.76
N ALA A 73 -18.92 -2.59 2.72
CA ALA A 73 -18.01 -2.98 1.64
C ALA A 73 -17.29 -4.30 1.95
N ASP A 74 -17.14 -5.13 0.91
CA ASP A 74 -16.34 -6.35 0.92
C ASP A 74 -14.90 -6.02 0.54
N LEU A 75 -14.15 -5.43 1.48
CA LEU A 75 -12.81 -4.91 1.22
C LEU A 75 -11.84 -6.07 0.93
N ALA A 76 -11.19 -6.03 -0.23
CA ALA A 76 -10.33 -7.11 -0.73
C ALA A 76 -9.08 -6.61 -1.47
N GLU A 77 -8.89 -5.29 -1.51
CA GLU A 77 -7.86 -4.64 -2.30
C GLU A 77 -7.23 -3.48 -1.52
N LEU A 78 -5.92 -3.32 -1.67
CA LEU A 78 -5.13 -2.24 -1.07
C LEU A 78 -4.14 -1.73 -2.12
N GLY A 79 -3.95 -0.42 -2.18
CA GLY A 79 -2.91 0.19 -2.99
C GLY A 79 -2.21 1.35 -2.31
N ALA A 80 -0.93 1.51 -2.64
CA ALA A 80 -0.13 2.68 -2.30
C ALA A 80 -0.23 3.70 -3.42
N VAL A 81 -0.52 4.94 -3.07
CA VAL A 81 -0.77 6.03 -4.00
C VAL A 81 0.21 7.16 -3.71
N ASP A 82 0.83 7.70 -4.76
CA ASP A 82 1.73 8.83 -4.66
C ASP A 82 1.00 10.18 -4.51
N GLY A 83 1.77 11.26 -4.36
CA GLY A 83 1.24 12.62 -4.21
C GLY A 83 0.54 13.20 -5.45
N ASP A 84 0.75 12.61 -6.63
CA ASP A 84 0.07 12.99 -7.88
C ASP A 84 -1.23 12.18 -8.08
N GLY A 85 -1.46 11.17 -7.24
CA GLY A 85 -2.65 10.32 -7.24
C GLY A 85 -2.48 9.04 -8.07
N ASP A 86 -1.26 8.75 -8.53
CA ASP A 86 -0.94 7.58 -9.33
C ASP A 86 -0.68 6.36 -8.43
N LEU A 87 -1.01 5.18 -8.97
CA LEU A 87 -0.86 3.90 -8.27
C LEU A 87 0.59 3.42 -8.33
N GLN A 88 1.24 3.30 -7.18
CA GLN A 88 2.59 2.77 -7.07
C GLN A 88 2.62 1.25 -6.88
N ALA A 89 1.73 0.74 -6.02
CA ALA A 89 1.62 -0.67 -5.73
C ALA A 89 0.18 -1.06 -5.47
N ARG A 90 -0.19 -2.29 -5.83
CA ARG A 90 -1.51 -2.86 -5.63
C ARG A 90 -1.39 -4.31 -5.17
N LEU A 91 -2.22 -4.69 -4.22
CA LEU A 91 -2.34 -6.06 -3.74
C LEU A 91 -3.80 -6.40 -3.46
N THR A 92 -4.14 -7.66 -3.63
CA THR A 92 -5.42 -8.23 -3.22
C THR A 92 -5.23 -9.14 -2.01
N TYR A 93 -6.28 -9.28 -1.20
CA TYR A 93 -6.30 -10.11 0.00
C TYR A 93 -7.67 -10.77 0.19
N SER A 94 -7.77 -11.69 1.15
CA SER A 94 -9.04 -12.33 1.48
C SER A 94 -10.05 -11.30 1.97
N SER A 95 -11.21 -11.25 1.31
CA SER A 95 -12.23 -10.22 1.57
C SER A 95 -12.62 -10.13 3.06
N ILE A 96 -12.72 -8.89 3.55
CA ILE A 96 -13.19 -8.53 4.88
C ILE A 96 -14.43 -7.66 4.71
N VAL A 97 -15.59 -8.15 5.15
CA VAL A 97 -16.83 -7.38 5.16
C VAL A 97 -16.74 -6.34 6.29
N LYS A 98 -16.56 -5.08 5.93
CA LYS A 98 -16.43 -4.01 6.92
C LYS A 98 -17.78 -3.70 7.57
N THR A 99 -17.84 -3.71 8.90
CA THR A 99 -19.02 -3.27 9.67
C THR A 99 -18.64 -2.20 10.69
N SER A 100 -19.65 -1.59 11.31
CA SER A 100 -19.45 -0.60 12.37
C SER A 100 -18.92 -1.16 13.69
N ASP A 101 -18.80 -2.48 13.80
CA ASP A 101 -18.43 -3.15 15.05
C ASP A 101 -16.91 -3.14 15.28
N PHE A 102 -16.13 -2.83 14.24
CA PHE A 102 -14.67 -2.88 14.30
C PHE A 102 -13.98 -1.84 13.42
N GLU A 103 -12.71 -1.60 13.72
CA GLU A 103 -11.77 -0.80 12.94
C GLU A 103 -10.79 -1.74 12.22
N ILE A 104 -10.22 -1.29 11.10
CA ILE A 104 -9.18 -2.03 10.37
C ILE A 104 -7.96 -1.15 10.24
N GLU A 105 -6.80 -1.64 10.67
CA GLU A 105 -5.51 -1.05 10.33
C GLU A 105 -4.90 -1.81 9.17
N PHE A 106 -4.57 -1.09 8.10
CA PHE A 106 -3.79 -1.61 6.97
C PHE A 106 -2.33 -1.25 7.17
N ARG A 107 -1.47 -2.24 6.95
CA ARG A 107 -0.01 -2.07 6.95
C ARG A 107 0.54 -2.69 5.67
N LEU A 108 1.11 -1.86 4.81
CA LEU A 108 1.73 -2.28 3.56
C LEU A 108 3.24 -2.07 3.68
N THR A 109 4.01 -3.15 3.54
CA THR A 109 5.48 -3.07 3.55
C THR A 109 6.01 -3.21 2.14
N GLU A 110 6.76 -2.22 1.69
CA GLU A 110 7.54 -2.30 0.45
C GLU A 110 8.99 -2.59 0.77
N ARG A 111 9.60 -3.48 -0.01
CA ARG A 111 10.99 -3.90 0.16
C ARG A 111 11.77 -3.78 -1.14
N ALA A 112 12.81 -2.95 -1.12
CA ALA A 112 13.82 -2.93 -2.16
C ALA A 112 14.68 -4.21 -2.05
N MET A 113 14.84 -4.93 -3.16
CA MET A 113 15.63 -6.16 -3.23
C MET A 113 16.64 -6.10 -4.37
N ASN A 114 17.76 -6.80 -4.20
CA ASN A 114 18.67 -7.06 -5.30
C ASN A 114 17.94 -7.94 -6.35
N PRO A 115 18.05 -7.61 -7.64
CA PRO A 115 17.49 -8.41 -8.72
C PRO A 115 18.19 -9.78 -8.88
#